data_AF-A0A7K4AMI6-F1
#
_entry.id   AF-A0A7K4AMI6-F1
#
_cell.length_a   1.000
_cell.length_b   1.000
_cell.length_c   1.000
_cell.angle_alpha   90.00
_cell.angle_beta   90.00
_cell.angle_gamma   90.00
#
_symmetry.space_group_name_H-M   'P 1'
#
loop_
_entity.id
_entity.type
_entity.pdbx_description
1 polymer ?
#
loop_
_entity_poly.entity_id
_entity_poly.type
_entity_poly.pdbx_seq_one_letter_code
_entity_poly.pdbx_strand_id
1 'polypeptide(L)' 'MDISKEKCRYCGEQAKYFQFATFICDKDECAQKAAEDRGGPAGHIKAKMEREARKQG' A
#
# COMPACT_ATOMS: atom_id res chain seq x y z
N MET A 1 -2.24 -2.11 19.56
CA MET A 1 -3.40 -1.97 18.66
C MET A 1 -3.88 -3.38 18.34
N ASP A 2 -5.16 -3.67 18.54
CA ASP A 2 -5.71 -5.03 18.36
C ASP A 2 -6.26 -5.18 16.94
N ILE A 3 -5.45 -5.76 16.04
CA ILE A 3 -5.78 -5.86 14.61
C ILE A 3 -6.99 -6.78 14.38
N SER A 4 -7.19 -7.76 15.26
CA SER A 4 -8.28 -8.75 15.20
C SER A 4 -9.68 -8.16 15.43
N LYS A 5 -9.79 -6.87 15.80
CA LYS A 5 -11.06 -6.14 15.89
C LYS A 5 -11.30 -5.21 14.71
N GLU A 6 -10.28 -4.98 13.89
CA GLU A 6 -10.32 -4.04 12.78
C GLU A 6 -10.71 -4.74 11.47
N LYS A 7 -11.25 -3.96 10.54
CA LYS A 7 -11.72 -4.46 9.24
C LYS A 7 -10.80 -3.96 8.13
N CYS A 8 -10.59 -4.78 7.11
CA CYS A 8 -9.89 -4.39 5.90
C CYS A 8 -10.61 -3.20 5.25
N ARG A 9 -9.88 -2.11 5.01
CA ARG A 9 -10.44 -0.89 4.40
C ARG A 9 -11.02 -1.13 3.01
N TYR A 10 -10.48 -2.11 2.27
CA TYR A 10 -10.80 -2.31 0.85
C TYR A 10 -11.92 -3.32 0.61
N CYS A 11 -11.98 -4.41 1.39
CA CYS A 11 -12.99 -5.46 1.19
C CYS A 11 -13.91 -5.69 2.40
N GLY A 12 -13.63 -5.07 3.55
CA GLY A 12 -14.46 -5.23 4.76
C GLY A 12 -14.29 -6.54 5.52
N GLU A 13 -13.39 -7.44 5.08
CA GLU A 13 -13.06 -8.66 5.83
C GLU A 13 -12.24 -8.36 7.09
N GLN A 14 -12.02 -9.38 7.92
CA GLN A 14 -11.17 -9.26 9.11
C GLN A 14 -9.76 -8.80 8.71
N ALA A 15 -9.29 -7.71 9.31
CA ALA A 15 -7.91 -7.27 9.11
C ALA A 15 -6.96 -8.29 9.73
N LYS A 16 -5.90 -8.63 9.00
CA LYS A 16 -4.78 -9.44 9.50
C LYS A 16 -3.52 -8.59 9.69
N TYR A 17 -3.40 -7.51 8.92
CA TYR A 17 -2.19 -6.69 8.88
C TYR A 17 -2.53 -5.21 8.97
N PHE A 18 -1.63 -4.44 9.58
CA PHE A 18 -1.60 -2.99 9.47
C PHE A 18 -0.38 -2.58 8.66
N GLN A 19 -0.59 -2.38 7.35
CA GLN A 19 0.47 -2.07 6.38
C GLN A 19 0.05 -0.88 5.53
N PHE A 20 1.02 -0.16 4.98
CA PHE A 20 0.74 1.09 4.25
C PHE A 20 -0.14 2.01 5.12
N ALA A 21 0.18 2.02 6.43
CA ALA A 21 -0.60 2.49 7.59
C ALA A 21 -2.14 2.53 7.40
N THR A 22 -2.68 1.43 6.90
CA THR A 22 -4.09 1.12 6.87
C THR A 22 -4.30 -0.34 7.26
N PHE A 23 -5.50 -0.70 7.70
CA PHE A 23 -5.86 -2.08 8.02
C PHE A 23 -6.22 -2.84 6.75
N ILE A 24 -5.53 -3.95 6.51
CA ILE A 24 -5.75 -4.80 5.35
C ILE A 24 -5.91 -6.27 5.75
N CYS A 25 -6.66 -7.00 4.92
CA CYS A 25 -6.73 -8.46 4.99
C CYS A 25 -5.53 -9.09 4.26
N ASP A 26 -5.57 -10.41 4.11
CA ASP A 26 -4.53 -11.26 3.51
C ASP A 26 -4.61 -11.38 1.99
N LYS A 27 -5.53 -10.67 1.35
CA LYS A 27 -5.67 -10.72 -0.10
C LYS A 27 -4.68 -9.77 -0.75
N ASP A 28 -3.91 -10.29 -1.71
CA ASP A 28 -2.96 -9.52 -2.51
C ASP A 28 -3.60 -8.27 -3.15
N GLU A 29 -4.83 -8.37 -3.65
CA GLU A 29 -5.55 -7.23 -4.24
C GLU A 29 -5.74 -6.07 -3.25
N CYS A 30 -5.92 -6.36 -1.95
CA CYS A 30 -6.08 -5.35 -0.92
C CYS A 30 -4.74 -4.74 -0.53
N ALA A 31 -3.67 -5.54 -0.51
CA ALA A 31 -2.32 -5.07 -0.29
C ALA A 31 -1.83 -4.17 -1.45
N GLN A 32 -2.14 -4.53 -2.70
CA GLN A 32 -1.83 -3.72 -3.89
C GLN A 32 -2.58 -2.39 -3.85
N LYS A 33 -3.90 -2.40 -3.61
CA LYS A 33 -4.68 -1.16 -3.46
C LYS A 33 -4.18 -0.29 -2.30
N ALA A 34 -3.80 -0.91 -1.18
CA ALA A 34 -3.22 -0.20 -0.04
C ALA A 34 -1.90 0.44 -0.36
N ALA A 35 -1.05 -0.27 -1.11
CA ALA A 35 0.17 0.30 -1.63
C ALA A 35 -0.18 1.47 -2.54
N GLU A 36 -0.95 1.28 -3.61
CA GLU A 36 -1.32 2.31 -4.60
C GLU A 36 -1.93 3.57 -3.98
N ASP A 37 -2.89 3.43 -3.05
CA ASP A 37 -3.52 4.55 -2.31
C ASP A 37 -2.49 5.37 -1.52
N ARG A 38 -1.44 4.70 -1.03
CA ARG A 38 -0.29 5.30 -0.36
C ARG A 38 0.80 5.80 -1.31
N GLY A 39 0.54 5.76 -2.61
CA GLY A 39 1.49 6.11 -3.66
C GLY A 39 2.26 4.92 -4.22
N GLY A 40 2.07 3.72 -3.69
CA GLY A 40 2.68 2.45 -4.11
C GLY A 40 4.11 2.26 -3.60
N PRO A 41 4.73 1.08 -3.81
CA PRO A 41 6.18 1.03 -4.05
C PRO A 41 6.56 1.96 -5.22
N ALA A 42 5.60 2.22 -6.12
CA ALA A 42 5.62 3.28 -7.13
C ALA A 42 5.86 4.68 -6.56
N GLY A 43 5.64 4.99 -5.28
CA GLY A 43 5.91 6.33 -4.75
C GLY A 43 7.41 6.57 -4.70
N HIS A 44 8.15 5.51 -4.33
CA HIS A 44 9.60 5.48 -4.35
C HIS A 44 10.16 5.11 -5.73
N ILE A 45 9.53 4.21 -6.49
CA ILE A 45 9.98 3.81 -7.84
C ILE A 45 9.68 4.89 -8.87
N LYS A 46 8.54 5.58 -8.82
CA LYS A 46 8.24 6.76 -9.66
C LYS A 46 9.16 7.91 -9.28
N ALA A 47 9.38 8.20 -8.00
CA ALA A 47 10.36 9.21 -7.59
C ALA A 47 11.80 8.85 -8.03
N LYS A 48 12.17 7.55 -8.02
CA LYS A 48 13.45 7.05 -8.55
C LYS A 48 13.51 7.17 -10.07
N MET A 49 12.51 6.68 -10.80
CA MET A 49 12.42 6.75 -12.27
C MET A 49 12.38 8.20 -12.77
N GLU A 50 11.63 9.09 -12.12
CA GLU A 50 11.61 10.51 -12.44
C GLU A 50 12.96 11.19 -12.15
N ARG A 51 13.67 10.79 -11.08
CA ARG A 51 15.05 11.26 -10.85
C ARG A 51 16.04 10.71 -11.88
N GLU A 52 15.91 9.46 -12.31
CA GLU A 52 16.79 8.84 -13.30
C GLU A 52 16.54 9.37 -14.72
N ALA A 53 15.30 9.76 -15.05
CA ALA A 53 14.96 10.46 -16.29
C ALA A 53 15.57 11.88 -16.34
N ARG A 54 15.64 12.60 -15.23
CA ARG A 54 16.25 13.95 -15.14
C ARG A 54 17.79 13.96 -15.17
N LYS A 55 18.44 12.79 -15.15
CA LYS A 55 19.91 12.68 -15.19
C LYS A 55 20.47 12.39 -16.59
N GLN A 56 19.60 12.24 -17.59
CA GLN A 56 19.93 11.95 -18.99
C GLN A 56 19.47 13.05 -19.97
N GLY A 57 19.12 14.24 -19.47
CA GLY A 57 18.76 15.42 -20.27
C GLY A 57 19.65 16.60 -19.96
#